data_AF-A0A3N2BY68-F1
#
_entry.id   AF-A0A3N2BY68-F1
#
_cell.length_a   1.000
_cell.length_b   1.000
_cell.length_c   1.000
_cell.angle_alpha   90.00
_cell.angle_beta   90.00
_cell.angle_gamma   90.00
#
_symmetry.space_group_name_H-M   'P 1'
#
loop_
_entity.id
_entity.type
_entity.pdbx_description
1 polymer ?
#
loop_
_entity_poly.entity_id
_entity_poly.type
_entity_poly.pdbx_seq_one_letter_code
_entity_poly.pdbx_strand_id
1 'polypeptide(L)'
;MNTQAFKAIGEVTADGRARIPFGKAGVRQDDRYAVAMNDDGEILLTPLVSIPKRELLVWENEAIRSSLARGLEQSAAGDVVSRGSFAQYLDEDGDEDAEPGTEANPVA
;
A
#
# COMPACT_ATOMS: atom_id res chain seq x y z
N MET A 1 20.65 -14.91 18.08
CA MET A 1 20.32 -15.01 16.64
C MET A 1 19.27 -16.09 16.50
N ASN A 2 18.02 -15.71 16.21
CA ASN A 2 16.97 -16.68 15.88
C ASN A 2 17.21 -17.13 14.43
N THR A 3 18.08 -18.11 14.24
CA THR A 3 18.28 -18.71 12.93
C THR A 3 17.11 -19.65 12.69
N GLN A 4 16.01 -19.14 12.13
CA GLN A 4 15.04 -20.04 11.49
C GLN A 4 15.81 -20.84 10.44
N ALA A 5 15.84 -22.15 10.60
CA ALA A 5 16.54 -23.03 9.67
C ALA A 5 15.96 -22.83 8.26
N PHE A 6 16.80 -22.46 7.30
CA PHE A 6 16.40 -22.36 5.91
C PHE A 6 15.93 -23.73 5.43
N LYS A 7 14.71 -23.79 4.90
CA LYS A 7 14.18 -25.00 4.28
C LYS A 7 14.49 -24.96 2.79
N ALA A 8 15.15 -25.99 2.28
CA ALA A 8 15.32 -26.15 0.84
C ALA A 8 13.94 -26.28 0.15
N ILE A 9 13.63 -25.35 -0.75
CA ILE A 9 12.36 -25.30 -1.51
C ILE A 9 12.51 -25.81 -2.96
N GLY A 10 13.74 -26.02 -3.43
CA GLY A 10 14.07 -26.52 -4.76
C GLY A 10 15.31 -25.84 -5.35
N GLU A 11 15.64 -26.21 -6.58
CA GLU A 11 16.67 -25.58 -7.40
C GLU A 11 16.01 -24.80 -8.53
N VAL A 12 16.62 -23.67 -8.91
CA VAL A 12 16.18 -22.79 -9.99
C VAL A 12 17.39 -22.35 -10.80
N THR A 13 17.21 -22.22 -12.11
CA THR A 13 18.26 -21.78 -13.02
C THR A 13 17.94 -20.39 -13.54
N ALA A 14 18.95 -19.53 -13.63
CA ALA A 14 18.81 -18.22 -14.26
C ALA A 14 18.57 -18.36 -15.76
N ASP A 15 17.68 -17.54 -16.31
CA ASP A 15 17.45 -17.51 -17.76
C ASP A 15 18.51 -16.68 -18.50
N GLY A 16 18.40 -16.60 -19.83
CA GLY A 16 19.32 -15.83 -20.69
C GLY A 16 19.32 -14.31 -20.44
N ARG A 17 18.48 -13.80 -19.54
CA ARG A 17 18.45 -12.40 -19.09
C ARG A 17 18.84 -12.26 -17.61
N ALA A 18 19.48 -13.29 -17.05
CA ALA A 18 19.89 -13.38 -15.64
C ALA A 18 18.73 -13.25 -14.63
N ARG A 19 17.51 -13.65 -15.01
CA ARG A 19 16.36 -13.68 -14.11
C ARG A 19 16.24 -15.05 -13.45
N ILE A 20 16.00 -15.07 -12.14
CA ILE A 20 15.78 -16.29 -11.37
C ILE A 20 14.29 -16.37 -10.98
N PRO A 21 13.58 -17.47 -11.30
CA PRO A 21 12.17 -17.61 -10.95
C PRO A 21 11.99 -17.95 -9.46
N PHE A 22 11.35 -17.06 -8.70
CA PHE A 22 11.07 -17.26 -7.27
C PHE A 22 9.61 -17.64 -6.94
N GLY A 23 8.79 -18.00 -7.94
CA GLY A 23 7.37 -18.33 -7.72
C GLY A 23 7.16 -19.45 -6.68
N LYS A 24 8.03 -20.46 -6.64
CA LYS A 24 7.98 -21.53 -5.62
C LYS A 24 8.34 -21.05 -4.21
N ALA A 25 9.06 -19.93 -4.10
CA ALA A 25 9.36 -19.26 -2.83
C ALA A 25 8.21 -18.36 -2.35
N GLY A 26 7.12 -18.24 -3.13
CA GLY A 26 5.97 -17.41 -2.80
C GLY A 26 6.08 -15.95 -3.25
N VAL A 27 7.11 -15.58 -4.01
CA VAL A 27 7.28 -14.23 -4.55
C VAL A 27 6.16 -13.90 -5.53
N ARG A 28 5.52 -12.75 -5.33
CA ARG A 28 4.41 -12.24 -6.14
C ARG A 28 4.83 -11.06 -7.00
N GLN A 29 3.94 -10.68 -7.92
CA GLN A 29 4.09 -9.45 -8.68
C GLN A 29 4.17 -8.25 -7.73
N ASP A 30 5.06 -7.31 -8.03
CA ASP A 30 5.31 -6.06 -7.29
C ASP A 30 5.88 -6.22 -5.86
N ASP A 31 6.19 -7.44 -5.42
CA ASP A 31 6.97 -7.64 -4.20
C ASP A 31 8.36 -6.99 -4.36
N ARG A 32 8.77 -6.24 -3.34
CA ARG A 32 10.09 -5.60 -3.30
C ARG A 32 10.98 -6.35 -2.31
N TYR A 33 12.26 -6.44 -2.63
CA TYR A 33 13.25 -7.05 -1.75
C TYR A 33 14.49 -6.17 -1.64
N ALA A 34 15.05 -6.07 -0.44
CA ALA A 34 16.43 -5.67 -0.26
C ALA A 34 17.32 -6.84 -0.66
N VAL A 35 18.35 -6.56 -1.45
CA VAL A 35 19.32 -7.56 -1.89
C VAL A 35 20.62 -7.32 -1.14
N ALA A 36 21.10 -8.35 -0.44
CA ALA A 36 22.43 -8.37 0.16
C ALA A 36 23.19 -9.60 -0.35
N MET A 37 24.51 -9.48 -0.43
CA MET A 37 25.42 -10.55 -0.81
C MET A 37 26.57 -10.58 0.20
N ASN A 38 27.02 -11.78 0.60
CA ASN A 38 28.22 -11.96 1.42
C ASN A 38 29.43 -12.40 0.57
N ASP A 39 30.59 -12.52 1.20
CA ASP A 39 31.84 -12.88 0.52
C ASP A 39 31.84 -14.29 -0.07
N ASP A 40 30.98 -15.17 0.44
CA ASP A 40 30.79 -16.54 -0.08
C ASP A 40 29.84 -16.58 -1.31
N GLY A 41 29.30 -15.42 -1.72
CA GLY A 41 28.39 -15.29 -2.85
C GLY A 41 26.94 -15.68 -2.56
N GLU A 42 26.58 -15.89 -1.29
CA GLU A 42 25.20 -16.13 -0.89
C GLU A 42 24.38 -14.85 -1.04
N ILE A 43 23.18 -14.97 -1.62
CA ILE A 43 22.26 -13.85 -1.82
C ILE A 43 21.14 -13.95 -0.79
N LEU A 44 21.00 -12.91 0.04
CA LEU A 44 19.88 -12.76 0.95
C LEU A 44 18.87 -11.77 0.36
N LEU A 45 17.62 -12.23 0.22
CA LEU A 45 16.48 -11.41 -0.18
C LEU A 45 15.61 -11.14 1.05
N THR A 46 15.50 -9.88 1.45
CA THR A 46 14.63 -9.47 2.57
C THR A 46 13.42 -8.72 2.02
N PRO A 47 12.17 -9.18 2.26
CA PRO A 47 10.98 -8.48 1.79
C PRO A 47 10.92 -7.03 2.29
N LEU A 48 10.45 -6.13 1.42
CA LEU A 48 10.27 -4.71 1.69
C LEU A 48 8.84 -4.29 1.37
N VAL A 49 8.33 -3.39 2.20
CA VAL A 49 7.08 -2.66 1.96
C VAL A 49 7.37 -1.17 1.83
N SER A 50 6.61 -0.49 0.97
CA SER A 50 6.74 0.97 0.79
C SER A 50 5.74 1.68 1.69
N ILE A 51 6.21 2.65 2.46
CA ILE A 51 5.37 3.52 3.28
C ILE A 51 5.30 4.89 2.59
N PRO A 52 4.11 5.39 2.22
CA PRO A 52 3.97 6.74 1.69
C PRO A 52 4.54 7.78 2.65
N LYS A 53 5.23 8.81 2.14
CA LYS A 53 5.91 9.82 2.98
C LYS A 53 4.97 10.48 4.01
N ARG A 54 3.72 10.74 3.63
CA ARG A 54 2.70 11.32 4.54
C ARG A 54 2.37 10.44 5.74
N GLU A 55 2.61 9.14 5.64
CA GLU A 55 2.34 8.14 6.69
C GLU A 55 3.58 7.86 7.55
N LEU A 56 4.77 8.32 7.14
CA LEU A 56 6.04 8.09 7.83
C LEU A 56 6.00 8.58 9.28
N LEU A 57 5.31 9.71 9.54
CA LEU A 57 5.18 10.30 10.88
C LEU A 57 4.57 9.34 11.90
N VAL A 58 3.71 8.41 11.47
CA VAL A 58 3.10 7.40 12.34
C VAL A 58 4.14 6.36 12.77
N TRP A 59 5.09 6.04 11.89
CA TRP A 59 6.10 5.03 12.16
C TRP A 59 7.26 5.56 13.01
N GLU A 60 7.58 6.85 12.88
CA GLU A 60 8.67 7.51 13.60
C GLU A 60 8.28 8.00 15.00
N ASN A 61 6.98 8.16 15.28
CA ASN A 61 6.48 8.70 16.54
C ASN A 61 5.53 7.72 17.25
N GLU A 62 6.00 7.12 18.34
CA GLU A 62 5.23 6.19 19.16
C GLU A 62 3.92 6.78 19.70
N ALA A 63 3.92 8.06 20.11
CA ALA A 63 2.72 8.68 20.66
C ALA A 63 1.62 8.80 19.61
N ILE A 64 2.00 9.16 18.37
CA ILE A 64 1.04 9.22 17.25
C ILE A 64 0.55 7.82 16.90
N ARG A 65 1.46 6.85 16.80
CA ARG A 65 1.10 5.44 16.53
C ARG A 65 0.10 4.90 17.54
N SER A 66 0.39 5.09 18.82
CA SER A 66 -0.47 4.65 19.92
C SER A 66 -1.84 5.34 19.90
N SER A 67 -1.87 6.65 19.64
CA SER A 67 -3.12 7.39 19.53
C SER A 67 -3.96 6.94 18.33
N LEU A 68 -3.33 6.68 17.18
CA LEU A 68 -4.00 6.20 15.98
C LEU A 68 -4.58 4.80 16.20
N ALA A 69 -3.80 3.88 16.77
CA ALA A 69 -4.24 2.51 17.07
C ALA A 69 -5.47 2.51 17.98
N ARG A 70 -5.44 3.29 19.06
CA ARG A 70 -6.59 3.47 19.95
C ARG A 70 -7.81 4.05 19.22
N GLY A 71 -7.62 5.06 18.38
CA GLY A 71 -8.71 5.66 17.61
C GLY A 71 -9.36 4.67 16.63
N LEU A 72 -8.56 3.82 15.97
CA LEU A 72 -9.06 2.76 15.10
C LEU A 72 -9.87 1.71 15.87
N GLU A 73 -9.41 1.32 17.06
CA GLU A 73 -10.11 0.39 17.94
C GLU A 73 -11.47 0.96 18.41
N GLN A 74 -11.49 2.21 18.88
CA GLN A 74 -12.71 2.91 19.27
C GLN A 74 -13.70 3.04 18.11
N SER A 75 -13.21 3.40 16.92
CA SER A 75 -14.03 3.47 15.70
C SER A 75 -14.67 2.12 15.36
N ALA A 76 -13.90 1.04 15.42
CA ALA A 76 -14.39 -0.31 15.17
C ALA A 76 -15.43 -0.77 16.22
N ALA A 77 -15.30 -0.30 17.47
CA ALA A 77 -16.26 -0.56 18.55
C ALA A 77 -17.52 0.34 18.49
N GLY A 78 -17.53 1.36 17.63
CA GLY A 78 -18.60 2.36 17.57
C GLY A 78 -18.52 3.43 18.66
N ASP A 79 -17.40 3.50 19.40
CA ASP A 79 -17.11 4.50 20.44
C ASP A 79 -16.72 5.85 19.81
N VAL A 80 -17.62 6.40 19.00
CA VAL A 80 -17.43 7.65 18.25
C VAL A 80 -18.44 8.70 18.67
N VAL A 81 -18.02 9.97 18.63
CA VAL A 81 -18.90 11.11 18.89
C VAL A 81 -19.18 11.82 17.58
N SER A 82 -20.43 11.77 17.11
CA SER A 82 -20.86 12.56 15.94
C SER A 82 -20.77 14.05 16.23
N ARG A 83 -20.19 14.80 15.30
CA ARG A 83 -20.09 16.27 15.36
C ARG A 83 -21.01 16.98 14.37
N GLY A 84 -21.95 16.24 13.78
CA GLY A 84 -22.79 16.72 12.68
C GLY A 84 -22.08 16.68 11.33
N SER A 85 -22.74 17.22 10.31
CA SER A 85 -22.23 17.29 8.94
C SER A 85 -21.40 18.56 8.72
N PHE A 86 -20.35 18.45 7.91
CA PHE A 86 -19.57 19.59 7.42
C PHE A 86 -20.11 20.17 6.09
N ALA A 87 -21.22 19.64 5.56
CA ALA A 87 -21.79 20.05 4.27
C ALA A 87 -22.13 21.55 4.19
N GLN A 88 -22.42 22.20 5.31
CA GLN A 88 -22.66 23.65 5.41
C GLN A 88 -21.48 24.54 4.99
N TYR A 89 -20.29 23.97 4.79
CA TYR A 89 -19.09 24.67 4.34
C TYR A 89 -18.72 24.34 2.89
N LEU A 90 -19.58 23.64 2.16
CA LEU A 90 -19.43 23.48 0.72
C LEU A 90 -19.95 24.77 0.08
N ASP A 91 -19.12 25.44 -0.73
CA ASP A 91 -19.57 26.56 -1.55
C ASP A 91 -20.49 25.99 -2.65
N GLU A 92 -21.73 26.50 -2.74
CA GLU A 92 -22.76 26.03 -3.69
C GLU A 92 -22.47 26.46 -5.16
N ASP A 93 -21.42 27.24 -5.41
CA ASP A 93 -21.18 27.92 -6.69
C ASP A 93 -20.39 27.08 -7.72
N GLY A 94 -20.51 25.75 -7.67
CA GLY A 94 -19.76 24.82 -8.50
C GLY A 94 -20.36 24.46 -9.87
N ASP A 95 -21.53 25.01 -10.25
CA ASP A 95 -22.23 24.63 -11.48
C ASP A 95 -22.89 25.83 -12.19
N GLU A 96 -22.11 26.64 -12.92
CA GLU A 96 -22.63 27.48 -14.01
C GLU A 96 -21.70 27.42 -15.24
N ASP A 97 -21.50 26.23 -15.82
CA ASP A 97 -20.93 26.08 -17.18
C ASP A 97 -21.58 24.89 -17.93
N ALA A 98 -22.89 24.69 -17.76
CA ALA A 98 -23.66 23.84 -18.65
C ALA A 98 -24.15 24.67 -19.86
N GLU A 99 -23.35 24.66 -20.94
CA GLU A 99 -23.70 25.22 -22.26
C GLU A 99 -25.11 24.76 -22.71
N PRO A 100 -26.03 25.69 -23.04
CA PRO A 100 -27.36 25.35 -23.51
C PRO A 100 -27.32 25.09 -25.02
N GLY A 101 -27.39 23.82 -25.42
CA GLY A 101 -27.83 23.47 -26.77
C GLY A 101 -27.11 22.29 -27.40
N THR A 102 -27.74 21.12 -27.35
CA THR A 102 -27.87 20.32 -28.58
C THR A 102 -29.23 19.65 -28.56
N GLU A 103 -30.15 20.29 -29.28
CA GLU A 103 -31.46 19.75 -29.64
C GLU A 103 -31.25 18.39 -30.33
N ALA A 104 -31.87 17.34 -29.79
CA ALA A 104 -31.85 16.01 -30.38
C ALA A 104 -32.61 16.05 -31.72
N ASN A 105 -31.88 15.86 -32.82
CA ASN A 105 -32.47 15.65 -34.14
C ASN A 105 -33.12 14.24 -34.19
N PRO A 106 -34.40 14.08 -34.55
CA PRO A 106 -35.11 12.82 -34.43
C PRO A 106 -34.75 11.81 -35.53
N VAL A 107 -34.69 10.57 -35.07
CA VAL A 107 -34.88 9.25 -35.73
C VAL A 107 -35.14 9.22 -37.24
N ALA A 108 -34.36 8.38 -37.92
CA ALA A 108 -34.81 7.51 -39.01
C ALA A 108 -34.33 6.08 -38.75
#